data_AF-A0A962W1N0-F1
#
_entry.id   AF-A0A962W1N0-F1
#
_cell.length_a   1.000
_cell.length_b   1.000
_cell.length_c   1.000
_cell.angle_alpha   90.00
_cell.angle_beta   90.00
_cell.angle_gamma   90.00
#
_symmetry.space_group_name_H-M   'P 1'
#
loop_
_entity.id
_entity.type
_entity.pdbx_description
1 polymer ?
#
loop_
_entity_poly.entity_id
_entity_poly.type
_entity_poly.pdbx_seq_one_letter_code
_entity_poly.pdbx_strand_id
1 'polypeptide(L)'
;MNVPLFAFRGVELTLALALALALASALPASAGQYETIDYYVQQMIALASANEEAGVLIFREQMENLPRPEPGDARQASPFIQHGQERLASGQPKEALAAFRQAFIADPADPEIAGALGLTYLRSRRFKEAERLLVYALSLAPTRSASWLVLGQVYGQQGDAHRATGAFVNALRFAQDQPRVTEQLRQLATADPADAVRIGALQALQLARPAPAAKPVLPASPPPPQSTAPVRSKDGSSRAPEQTALPATTAGGLLGSLKQGGDLLGSLKQGLALLAKPADSATAEPVASPAADNGNPGQRIYRRGMPLTCLIVTFQNGKTANLGSGLLVSKDGLVITNNHVIDRAENLAVRCGDRESVARIRKRSKEPDLALLATTLKSKESFILNQTYSQDLIGLDVFVIGNPYGLESTFSTGVISGLREIDGVRYIQISAPISPGNSGGPVILRDGTVIGVATMGLKVGQNLNFAIAAADVIASPIFAPKQMQVRSMSTP
;
A
#
# COMPACT_ATOMS: atom_id res chain seq x y z
N MET A 1 14.28 62.34 -23.77
CA MET A 1 15.34 61.37 -23.46
C MET A 1 14.67 60.10 -22.94
N ASN A 2 14.59 59.08 -23.78
CA ASN A 2 14.10 57.74 -23.44
C ASN A 2 15.21 56.96 -22.73
N VAL A 3 14.90 56.36 -21.58
CA VAL A 3 15.71 55.29 -20.98
C VAL A 3 14.81 54.04 -20.93
N PRO A 4 15.27 52.86 -21.39
CA PRO A 4 14.38 51.76 -21.72
C PRO A 4 14.06 50.85 -20.52
N LEU A 5 12.79 50.44 -20.43
CA LEU A 5 12.33 49.24 -19.72
C LEU A 5 12.91 48.01 -20.44
N PHE A 6 13.94 47.34 -19.92
CA PHE A 6 14.20 45.92 -20.20
C PHE A 6 15.29 45.40 -19.25
N ALA A 7 14.93 45.03 -18.00
CA ALA A 7 15.87 44.32 -17.11
C ALA A 7 15.24 43.48 -15.98
N PHE A 8 13.91 43.22 -15.97
CA PHE A 8 13.28 42.51 -14.83
C PHE A 8 12.66 41.15 -15.14
N ARG A 9 12.69 40.67 -16.40
CA ARG A 9 12.06 39.36 -16.75
C ARG A 9 13.01 38.15 -16.72
N GLY A 10 14.31 38.34 -16.50
CA GLY A 10 15.31 37.26 -16.53
C GLY A 10 15.52 36.54 -15.19
N VAL A 11 15.38 37.25 -14.06
CA VAL A 11 15.72 36.73 -12.72
C VAL A 11 14.55 35.97 -12.07
N GLU A 12 13.30 36.37 -12.35
CA GLU A 12 12.14 35.63 -11.83
C GLU A 12 11.96 34.26 -12.52
N LEU A 13 12.34 34.13 -13.80
CA LEU A 13 12.21 32.88 -14.54
C LEU A 13 13.26 31.84 -14.09
N THR A 14 14.47 32.28 -13.74
CA THR A 14 15.53 31.41 -13.19
C THR A 14 15.25 31.02 -11.75
N LEU A 15 14.70 31.92 -10.93
CA LEU A 15 14.31 31.60 -9.56
C LEU A 15 13.10 30.66 -9.53
N ALA A 16 12.08 30.86 -10.37
CA ALA A 16 10.93 29.96 -10.47
C ALA A 16 11.31 28.58 -11.03
N LEU A 17 12.25 28.50 -11.97
CA LEU A 17 12.75 27.24 -12.53
C LEU A 17 13.66 26.50 -11.53
N ALA A 18 14.50 27.22 -10.77
CA ALA A 18 15.28 26.65 -9.67
C ALA A 18 14.39 26.20 -8.50
N LEU A 19 13.31 26.93 -8.20
CA LEU A 19 12.32 26.59 -7.18
C LEU A 19 11.49 25.36 -7.59
N ALA A 20 11.15 25.23 -8.88
CA ALA A 20 10.47 24.07 -9.44
C ALA A 20 11.39 22.83 -9.48
N LEU A 21 12.69 23.01 -9.78
CA LEU A 21 13.69 21.93 -9.69
C LEU A 21 13.93 21.50 -8.24
N ALA A 22 14.01 22.45 -7.29
CA ALA A 22 14.23 22.16 -5.87
C ALA A 22 13.01 21.47 -5.22
N LEU A 23 11.78 21.87 -5.58
CA LEU A 23 10.56 21.18 -5.15
C LEU A 23 10.42 19.79 -5.81
N ALA A 24 10.97 19.59 -7.01
CA ALA A 24 11.01 18.28 -7.67
C ALA A 24 12.10 17.36 -7.11
N SER A 25 13.16 17.91 -6.50
CA SER A 25 14.25 17.13 -5.89
C SER A 25 14.08 16.87 -4.39
N ALA A 26 13.25 17.65 -3.69
CA ALA A 26 13.01 17.54 -2.24
C ALA A 26 11.70 16.82 -1.87
N LEU A 27 10.77 16.66 -2.82
CA LEU A 27 9.78 15.59 -2.74
C LEU A 27 10.51 14.27 -3.04
N PRO A 28 10.12 13.13 -2.42
CA PRO A 28 10.80 11.85 -2.58
C PRO A 28 11.19 11.63 -4.05
N ALA A 29 12.50 11.51 -4.29
CA ALA A 29 13.16 11.71 -5.59
C ALA A 29 12.82 10.64 -6.65
N SER A 30 11.75 9.88 -6.44
CA SER A 30 11.11 9.01 -7.41
C SER A 30 9.61 8.88 -7.06
N ALA A 31 8.75 8.83 -8.08
CA ALA A 31 7.36 8.40 -7.98
C ALA A 31 7.24 6.88 -7.66
N GLY A 32 8.15 6.33 -6.87
CA GLY A 32 7.97 5.03 -6.20
C GLY A 32 8.20 5.13 -4.69
N GLN A 33 9.03 6.08 -4.24
CA GLN A 33 9.26 6.32 -2.82
C GLN A 33 8.06 7.03 -2.16
N TYR A 34 7.40 7.96 -2.86
CA TYR A 34 6.15 8.57 -2.37
C TYR A 34 5.05 7.52 -2.18
N GLU A 35 4.91 6.61 -3.13
CA GLU A 35 3.86 5.60 -3.23
C GLU A 35 4.02 4.56 -2.11
N THR A 36 5.26 4.24 -1.75
CA THR A 36 5.57 3.38 -0.61
C THR A 36 5.21 4.06 0.71
N ILE A 37 5.57 5.34 0.88
CA ILE A 37 5.22 6.12 2.07
C ILE A 37 3.70 6.27 2.18
N ASP A 38 3.05 6.68 1.09
CA ASP A 38 1.59 6.83 1.01
C ASP A 38 0.92 5.52 1.37
N TYR A 39 1.38 4.39 0.84
CA TYR A 39 0.87 3.07 1.21
C TYR A 39 0.94 2.81 2.72
N TYR A 40 2.10 3.01 3.37
CA TYR A 40 2.21 2.81 4.81
C TYR A 40 1.27 3.73 5.60
N VAL A 41 1.16 5.00 5.19
CA VAL A 41 0.23 5.95 5.79
C VAL A 41 -1.22 5.48 5.62
N GLN A 42 -1.63 5.03 4.43
CA GLN A 42 -2.98 4.50 4.17
C GLN A 42 -3.25 3.23 4.99
N GLN A 43 -2.27 2.33 5.15
CA GLN A 43 -2.42 1.13 5.99
C GLN A 43 -2.61 1.51 7.47
N MET A 44 -1.80 2.42 7.98
CA MET A 44 -1.94 2.93 9.34
C MET A 44 -3.32 3.57 9.57
N ILE A 45 -3.87 4.27 8.58
CA ILE A 45 -5.22 4.82 8.64
C ILE A 45 -6.26 3.70 8.71
N ALA A 46 -6.20 2.73 7.80
CA ALA A 46 -7.17 1.63 7.73
C ALA A 46 -7.19 0.80 9.03
N LEU A 47 -6.01 0.44 9.52
CA LEU A 47 -5.84 -0.31 10.77
C LEU A 47 -6.30 0.51 11.98
N ALA A 48 -6.03 1.82 12.01
CA ALA A 48 -6.51 2.69 13.07
C ALA A 48 -8.04 2.81 13.09
N SER A 49 -8.69 2.93 11.93
CA SER A 49 -10.16 2.92 11.85
C SER A 49 -10.78 1.58 12.27
N ALA A 50 -10.05 0.47 12.12
CA ALA A 50 -10.44 -0.85 12.59
C ALA A 50 -10.08 -1.12 14.07
N ASN A 51 -9.49 -0.14 14.76
CA ASN A 51 -8.97 -0.29 16.13
C ASN A 51 -7.86 -1.37 16.27
N GLU A 52 -7.11 -1.65 15.20
CA GLU A 52 -6.02 -2.62 15.15
C GLU A 52 -4.66 -1.96 15.48
N GLU A 53 -4.42 -1.68 16.75
CA GLU A 53 -3.23 -0.95 17.20
C GLU A 53 -1.90 -1.62 16.84
N ALA A 54 -1.80 -2.94 17.04
CA ALA A 54 -0.57 -3.68 16.74
C ALA A 54 -0.15 -3.52 15.28
N GLY A 55 -1.10 -3.58 14.35
CA GLY A 55 -0.85 -3.37 12.93
C GLY A 55 -0.34 -1.96 12.63
N VAL A 56 -0.89 -0.94 13.28
CA VAL A 56 -0.41 0.44 13.10
C VAL A 56 1.03 0.59 13.55
N LEU A 57 1.42 -0.02 14.66
CA LEU A 57 2.78 0.07 15.18
C LEU A 57 3.81 -0.60 14.27
N ILE A 58 3.42 -1.68 13.58
CA ILE A 58 4.25 -2.35 12.56
C ILE A 58 4.53 -1.39 11.40
N PHE A 59 3.49 -0.79 10.81
CA PHE A 59 3.69 0.13 9.68
C PHE A 59 4.41 1.42 10.07
N ARG A 60 4.20 1.90 11.30
CA ARG A 60 5.00 3.00 11.86
C ARG A 60 6.49 2.65 11.88
N GLU A 61 6.84 1.46 12.38
CA GLU A 61 8.24 1.00 12.42
C GLU A 61 8.83 0.87 11.00
N GLN A 62 8.05 0.37 10.04
CA GLN A 62 8.47 0.34 8.63
C GLN A 62 8.74 1.74 8.08
N MET A 63 7.93 2.75 8.43
CA MET A 63 8.19 4.14 8.06
C MET A 63 9.44 4.71 8.75
N GLU A 64 9.71 4.38 10.01
CA GLU A 64 10.89 4.85 10.75
C GLU A 64 12.20 4.40 10.08
N ASN A 65 12.17 3.23 9.42
CA ASN A 65 13.29 2.62 8.69
C ASN A 65 13.47 3.12 7.25
N LEU A 66 12.60 4.00 6.75
CA LEU A 66 12.73 4.52 5.39
C LEU A 66 13.93 5.48 5.27
N PRO A 67 14.59 5.52 4.09
CA PRO A 67 15.63 6.51 3.82
C PRO A 67 15.10 7.93 4.00
N ARG A 68 15.81 8.73 4.79
CA ARG A 68 15.49 10.14 5.02
C ARG A 68 16.38 11.03 4.15
N PRO A 69 15.88 12.21 3.71
CA PRO A 69 16.74 13.22 3.12
C PRO A 69 17.84 13.62 4.10
N GLU A 70 18.98 14.06 3.57
CA GLU A 70 20.01 14.67 4.39
C GLU A 70 19.46 15.94 5.08
N PRO A 71 19.77 16.15 6.38
CA PRO A 71 19.40 17.39 7.07
C PRO A 71 19.96 18.61 6.35
N GLY A 72 19.15 19.67 6.23
CA GLY A 72 19.59 20.94 5.70
C GLY A 72 20.10 21.89 6.81
N ASP A 73 20.06 23.19 6.54
CA ASP A 73 20.50 24.22 7.49
C ASP A 73 19.30 24.79 8.26
N ALA A 74 19.07 24.23 9.45
CA ALA A 74 18.03 24.69 10.38
C ALA A 74 18.15 26.18 10.76
N ARG A 75 19.36 26.75 10.78
CA ARG A 75 19.55 28.19 11.10
C ARG A 75 19.09 29.06 9.94
N GLN A 76 19.30 28.62 8.71
CA GLN A 76 18.74 29.28 7.52
C GLN A 76 17.23 29.10 7.42
N ALA A 77 16.69 27.95 7.81
CA ALA A 77 15.24 27.70 7.78
C ALA A 77 14.46 28.53 8.83
N SER A 78 15.02 28.69 10.03
CA SER A 78 14.40 29.35 11.19
C SER A 78 13.66 30.68 10.90
N PRO A 79 14.29 31.71 10.28
CA PRO A 79 13.59 32.97 10.01
C PRO A 79 12.40 32.80 9.07
N PHE A 80 12.49 31.89 8.10
CA PHE A 80 11.39 31.60 7.18
C PHE A 80 10.25 30.85 7.86
N ILE A 81 10.55 29.96 8.81
CA ILE A 81 9.54 29.28 9.64
C ILE A 81 8.77 30.31 10.46
N GLN A 82 9.48 31.18 11.19
CA GLN A 82 8.87 32.22 12.00
C GLN A 82 7.99 33.14 11.14
N HIS A 83 8.52 33.64 10.03
CA HIS A 83 7.77 34.49 9.13
C HIS A 83 6.52 33.78 8.60
N GLY A 84 6.64 32.51 8.20
CA GLY A 84 5.52 31.71 7.73
C GLY A 84 4.42 31.54 8.79
N GLN A 85 4.79 31.28 10.04
CA GLN A 85 3.86 31.18 11.16
C GLN A 85 3.12 32.49 11.43
N GLU A 86 3.83 33.62 11.42
CA GLU A 86 3.24 34.96 11.60
C GLU A 86 2.23 35.29 10.48
N ARG A 87 2.59 35.01 9.21
CA ARG A 87 1.68 35.22 8.07
C ARG A 87 0.45 34.31 8.17
N LEU A 88 0.63 33.06 8.57
CA LEU A 88 -0.47 32.10 8.72
C LEU A 88 -1.44 32.50 9.85
N ALA A 89 -0.90 33.02 10.97
CA ALA A 89 -1.68 33.56 12.08
C ALA A 89 -2.44 34.84 11.68
N SER A 90 -1.85 35.65 10.80
CA SER A 90 -2.45 36.88 10.27
C SER A 90 -3.46 36.65 9.12
N GLY A 91 -3.82 35.40 8.83
CA GLY A 91 -4.79 35.07 7.77
C GLY A 91 -4.23 35.27 6.35
N GLN A 92 -2.91 35.25 6.17
CA GLN A 92 -2.23 35.47 4.88
C GLN A 92 -1.57 34.16 4.38
N PRO A 93 -2.36 33.15 3.94
CA PRO A 93 -1.84 31.82 3.61
C PRO A 93 -0.92 31.82 2.38
N LYS A 94 -1.05 32.79 1.46
CA LYS A 94 -0.17 32.89 0.28
C LYS A 94 1.26 33.30 0.66
N GLU A 95 1.39 34.29 1.54
CA GLU A 95 2.68 34.75 2.05
C GLU A 95 3.31 33.69 2.96
N ALA A 96 2.49 33.04 3.81
CA ALA A 96 2.92 31.90 4.61
C ALA A 96 3.48 30.76 3.75
N LEU A 97 2.82 30.44 2.63
CA LEU A 97 3.28 29.40 1.71
C LEU A 97 4.62 29.74 1.07
N ALA A 98 4.84 31.00 0.69
CA ALA A 98 6.12 31.46 0.15
C ALA A 98 7.24 31.31 1.19
N ALA A 99 6.99 31.73 2.42
CA ALA A 99 7.94 31.62 3.52
C ALA A 99 8.28 30.16 3.84
N PHE A 100 7.28 29.31 4.05
CA PHE A 100 7.52 27.89 4.36
C PHE A 100 8.19 27.13 3.22
N ARG A 101 8.02 27.54 1.95
CA ARG A 101 8.76 26.94 0.83
C ARG A 101 10.24 27.27 0.88
N GLN A 102 10.61 28.49 1.27
CA GLN A 102 12.01 28.85 1.50
C GLN A 102 12.60 28.08 2.68
N ALA A 103 11.83 27.94 3.75
CA ALA A 103 12.22 27.08 4.88
C ALA A 103 12.47 25.63 4.45
N PHE A 104 11.60 25.08 3.58
CA PHE A 104 11.72 23.70 3.09
C PHE A 104 12.92 23.47 2.18
N ILE A 105 13.31 24.50 1.41
CA ILE A 105 14.54 24.46 0.60
C ILE A 105 15.77 24.49 1.50
N ALA A 106 15.72 25.26 2.59
CA ALA A 106 16.81 25.35 3.54
C ALA A 106 16.96 24.06 4.37
N ASP A 107 15.87 23.44 4.82
CA ASP A 107 15.88 22.19 5.57
C ASP A 107 14.73 21.23 5.19
N PRO A 108 14.88 20.40 4.15
CA PRO A 108 13.83 19.49 3.70
C PRO A 108 13.63 18.27 4.62
N ALA A 109 14.54 18.04 5.58
CA ALA A 109 14.45 16.93 6.54
C ALA A 109 13.64 17.29 7.79
N ASP A 110 13.22 18.55 7.93
CA ASP A 110 12.41 19.00 9.06
C ASP A 110 10.91 18.67 8.83
N PRO A 111 10.33 17.73 9.62
CA PRO A 111 8.91 17.39 9.52
C PRO A 111 7.97 18.54 9.90
N GLU A 112 8.44 19.52 10.68
CA GLU A 112 7.64 20.68 11.08
C GLU A 112 7.31 21.56 9.88
N ILE A 113 8.30 21.79 9.02
CA ILE A 113 8.18 22.61 7.82
C ILE A 113 7.21 21.96 6.84
N ALA A 114 7.37 20.65 6.59
CA ALA A 114 6.47 19.88 5.73
C ALA A 114 5.03 19.87 6.25
N GLY A 115 4.84 19.69 7.56
CA GLY A 115 3.54 19.76 8.21
C GLY A 115 2.90 21.15 8.10
N ALA A 116 3.69 22.22 8.28
CA ALA A 116 3.23 23.60 8.14
C ALA A 116 2.81 23.95 6.71
N LEU A 117 3.55 23.48 5.70
CA LEU A 117 3.15 23.57 4.30
C LEU A 117 1.86 22.80 4.03
N GLY A 118 1.74 21.58 4.56
CA GLY A 118 0.53 20.75 4.47
C GLY A 118 -0.72 21.47 5.00
N LEU A 119 -0.63 22.03 6.21
CA LEU A 119 -1.69 22.86 6.81
C LEU A 119 -2.01 24.10 5.97
N THR A 120 -0.99 24.77 5.43
CA THR A 120 -1.16 25.98 4.61
C THR A 120 -1.87 25.66 3.30
N TYR A 121 -1.56 24.52 2.67
CA TYR A 121 -2.28 24.03 1.49
C TYR A 121 -3.72 23.63 1.80
N LEU A 122 -3.98 22.98 2.94
CA LEU A 122 -5.34 22.68 3.41
C LEU A 122 -6.17 23.97 3.52
N ARG A 123 -5.65 25.01 4.18
CA ARG A 123 -6.33 26.33 4.28
C ARG A 123 -6.57 26.99 2.93
N SER A 124 -5.73 26.67 1.95
CA SER A 124 -5.87 27.14 0.56
C SER A 124 -6.75 26.23 -0.30
N ARG A 125 -7.44 25.24 0.28
CA ARG A 125 -8.27 24.22 -0.43
C ARG A 125 -7.50 23.40 -1.47
N ARG A 126 -6.16 23.30 -1.33
CA ARG A 126 -5.27 22.55 -2.23
C ARG A 126 -4.98 21.17 -1.65
N PHE A 127 -5.99 20.31 -1.67
CA PHE A 127 -5.98 19.06 -0.90
C PHE A 127 -4.92 18.05 -1.36
N LYS A 128 -4.66 17.95 -2.66
CA LYS A 128 -3.66 17.01 -3.21
C LYS A 128 -2.24 17.37 -2.73
N GLU A 129 -1.91 18.66 -2.73
CA GLU A 129 -0.63 19.15 -2.24
C GLU A 129 -0.52 19.06 -0.72
N ALA A 130 -1.63 19.29 0.00
CA ALA A 130 -1.70 19.12 1.44
C ALA A 130 -1.42 17.66 1.85
N GLU A 131 -2.14 16.71 1.25
CA GLU A 131 -1.95 15.27 1.47
C GLU A 131 -0.50 14.85 1.22
N ARG A 132 0.06 15.23 0.06
CA ARG A 132 1.45 14.89 -0.29
C ARG A 132 2.47 15.34 0.75
N LEU A 133 2.36 16.57 1.24
CA LEU A 133 3.32 17.09 2.22
C LEU A 133 3.08 16.55 3.64
N LEU A 134 1.85 16.21 3.99
CA LEU A 134 1.56 15.57 5.27
C LEU A 134 2.06 14.12 5.29
N VAL A 135 1.87 13.38 4.19
CA VAL A 135 2.43 12.03 3.97
C VAL A 135 3.96 12.09 4.04
N TYR A 136 4.57 13.09 3.39
CA TYR A 136 6.01 13.32 3.49
C TYR A 136 6.46 13.64 4.94
N ALA A 137 5.75 14.54 5.65
CA ALA A 137 6.04 14.85 7.05
C ALA A 137 5.96 13.60 7.96
N LEU A 138 5.00 12.71 7.69
CA LEU A 138 4.86 11.44 8.40
C LEU A 138 5.95 10.42 8.04
N SER A 139 6.54 10.50 6.84
CA SER A 139 7.73 9.70 6.51
C SER A 139 8.95 10.08 7.35
N LEU A 140 9.05 11.36 7.72
CA LEU A 140 10.14 11.90 8.54
C LEU A 140 9.87 11.67 10.03
N ALA A 141 8.61 11.82 10.46
CA ALA A 141 8.16 11.64 11.84
C ALA A 141 6.80 10.90 11.90
N PRO A 142 6.79 9.56 11.86
CA PRO A 142 5.59 8.73 11.86
C PRO A 142 4.63 8.95 13.04
N THR A 143 5.18 9.38 14.18
CA THR A 143 4.45 9.65 15.43
C THR A 143 4.04 11.11 15.57
N ARG A 144 4.16 11.94 14.53
CA ARG A 144 3.78 13.35 14.59
C ARG A 144 2.26 13.51 14.59
N SER A 145 1.68 13.54 15.79
CA SER A 145 0.23 13.71 16.04
C SER A 145 -0.38 14.88 15.26
N ALA A 146 0.31 16.03 15.19
CA ALA A 146 -0.15 17.19 14.45
C ALA A 146 -0.37 16.90 12.95
N SER A 147 0.54 16.16 12.31
CA SER A 147 0.41 15.80 10.89
C SER A 147 -0.76 14.86 10.65
N TRP A 148 -0.99 13.89 11.54
CA TRP A 148 -2.16 13.01 11.50
C TRP A 148 -3.48 13.79 11.66
N LEU A 149 -3.51 14.76 12.58
CA LEU A 149 -4.68 15.62 12.81
C LEU A 149 -5.01 16.43 11.55
N VAL A 150 -4.01 17.07 10.93
CA VAL A 150 -4.23 17.84 9.69
C VAL A 150 -4.63 16.92 8.54
N LEU A 151 -4.03 15.73 8.43
CA LEU A 151 -4.36 14.76 7.39
C LEU A 151 -5.82 14.26 7.53
N GLY A 152 -6.30 14.06 8.75
CA GLY A 152 -7.71 13.75 9.00
C GLY A 152 -8.65 14.85 8.53
N GLN A 153 -8.29 16.12 8.74
CA GLN A 153 -9.04 17.26 8.19
C GLN A 153 -8.98 17.29 6.66
N VAL A 154 -7.84 16.99 6.03
CA VAL A 154 -7.72 16.90 4.56
C VAL A 154 -8.72 15.89 3.99
N TYR A 155 -8.74 14.66 4.53
CA TYR A 155 -9.67 13.63 4.06
C TYR A 155 -11.13 13.97 4.34
N GLY A 156 -11.44 14.50 5.53
CA GLY A 156 -12.80 14.89 5.87
C GLY A 156 -13.30 16.04 4.98
N GLN A 157 -12.46 17.02 4.63
CA GLN A 157 -12.82 18.10 3.71
C GLN A 157 -13.00 17.61 2.26
N GLN A 158 -12.44 16.44 1.91
CA GLN A 158 -12.70 15.75 0.64
C GLN A 158 -13.94 14.83 0.68
N GLY A 159 -14.64 14.74 1.81
CA GLY A 159 -15.83 13.90 1.98
C GLY A 159 -15.54 12.46 2.46
N ASP A 160 -14.29 12.14 2.81
CA ASP A 160 -13.89 10.80 3.23
C ASP A 160 -13.83 10.68 4.75
N ALA A 161 -14.97 10.35 5.35
CA ALA A 161 -15.10 10.25 6.80
C ALA A 161 -14.27 9.11 7.40
N HIS A 162 -14.12 7.98 6.71
CA HIS A 162 -13.42 6.82 7.23
C HIS A 162 -11.90 7.04 7.25
N ARG A 163 -11.31 7.60 6.19
CA ARG A 163 -9.89 7.98 6.23
C ARG A 163 -9.65 9.10 7.24
N ALA A 164 -10.61 10.03 7.41
CA ALA A 164 -10.56 11.02 8.48
C ALA A 164 -10.52 10.35 9.87
N THR A 165 -11.41 9.38 10.14
CA THR A 165 -11.43 8.60 11.38
C THR A 165 -10.09 7.96 11.68
N GLY A 166 -9.53 7.18 10.75
CA GLY A 166 -8.27 6.48 10.98
C GLY A 166 -7.10 7.45 11.23
N ALA A 167 -7.05 8.57 10.50
CA ALA A 167 -6.04 9.61 10.73
C ALA A 167 -6.21 10.28 12.10
N PHE A 168 -7.44 10.60 12.53
CA PHE A 168 -7.71 11.18 13.84
C PHE A 168 -7.43 10.21 15.00
N VAL A 169 -7.71 8.90 14.83
CA VAL A 169 -7.32 7.87 15.81
C VAL A 169 -5.80 7.83 15.95
N ASN A 170 -5.04 7.88 14.85
CA ASN A 170 -3.58 7.97 14.91
C ASN A 170 -3.10 9.29 15.53
N ALA A 171 -3.81 10.40 15.31
CA ALA A 171 -3.50 11.67 15.96
C ALA A 171 -3.60 11.55 17.49
N LEU A 172 -4.64 10.90 18.02
CA LEU A 172 -4.79 10.62 19.45
C LEU A 172 -3.73 9.63 19.94
N ARG A 173 -3.51 8.55 19.21
CA ARG A 173 -2.54 7.50 19.55
C ARG A 173 -1.14 8.05 19.78
N PHE A 174 -0.69 8.94 18.90
CA PHE A 174 0.65 9.51 18.97
C PHE A 174 0.69 10.89 19.63
N ALA A 175 -0.40 11.33 20.27
CA ALA A 175 -0.43 12.61 20.97
C ALA A 175 0.44 12.56 22.23
N GLN A 176 1.38 13.51 22.35
CA GLN A 176 2.08 13.75 23.61
C GLN A 176 1.10 14.30 24.68
N ASP A 177 0.15 15.14 24.26
CA ASP A 177 -0.92 15.69 25.09
C ASP A 177 -2.27 15.22 24.54
N GLN A 178 -2.67 14.01 24.94
CA GLN A 178 -3.95 13.41 24.56
C GLN A 178 -5.16 14.28 24.94
N PRO A 179 -5.26 14.87 26.15
CA PRO A 179 -6.36 15.76 26.50
C PRO A 179 -6.54 16.91 25.52
N ARG A 180 -5.45 17.57 25.10
CA ARG A 180 -5.51 18.67 24.13
C ARG A 180 -6.01 18.21 22.75
N VAL A 181 -5.49 17.09 22.23
CA VAL A 181 -5.93 16.57 20.92
C VAL A 181 -7.38 16.08 20.98
N THR A 182 -7.79 15.48 22.11
CA THR A 182 -9.18 15.08 22.35
C THR A 182 -10.11 16.29 22.28
N GLU A 183 -9.74 17.40 22.90
CA GLU A 183 -10.54 18.62 22.85
C GLU A 183 -10.61 19.23 21.44
N GLN A 184 -9.50 19.23 20.70
CA GLN A 184 -9.49 19.63 19.29
C GLN A 184 -10.45 18.77 18.45
N LEU A 185 -10.48 17.45 18.66
CA LEU A 185 -11.41 16.57 17.98
C LEU A 185 -12.87 16.82 18.39
N ARG A 186 -13.15 17.19 19.65
CA ARG A 186 -14.51 17.58 20.07
C ARG A 186 -14.98 18.86 19.38
N GLN A 187 -14.09 19.83 19.22
CA GLN A 187 -14.36 21.05 18.45
C GLN A 187 -14.64 20.73 16.97
N LEU A 188 -13.82 19.88 16.35
CA LEU A 188 -14.04 19.44 14.96
C LEU A 188 -15.35 18.67 14.80
N ALA A 189 -15.66 17.77 15.75
CA ALA A 189 -16.90 17.00 15.77
C ALA A 189 -18.17 17.87 15.83
N THR A 190 -18.09 19.06 16.41
CA THR A 190 -19.26 19.92 16.67
C THR A 190 -19.37 21.10 15.71
N ALA A 191 -18.24 21.70 15.32
CA ALA A 191 -18.22 23.00 14.66
C ALA A 191 -17.61 22.99 13.24
N ASP A 192 -16.99 21.88 12.79
CA ASP A 192 -16.41 21.85 11.44
C ASP A 192 -17.52 21.90 10.36
N PRO A 193 -17.40 22.73 9.32
CA PRO A 193 -18.42 22.85 8.28
C PRO A 193 -18.55 21.60 7.39
N ALA A 194 -17.56 20.70 7.37
CA ALA A 194 -17.61 19.48 6.55
C ALA A 194 -18.12 18.27 7.35
N ASP A 195 -19.22 17.67 6.89
CA ASP A 195 -19.84 16.51 7.55
C ASP A 195 -18.89 15.36 7.79
N ALA A 196 -18.06 15.04 6.80
CA ALA A 196 -17.09 13.95 6.91
C ALA A 196 -15.97 14.25 7.95
N VAL A 197 -15.60 15.52 8.17
CA VAL A 197 -14.70 15.89 9.28
C VAL A 197 -15.40 15.66 10.62
N ARG A 198 -16.65 16.13 10.76
CA ARG A 198 -17.44 15.95 11.99
C ARG A 198 -17.62 14.48 12.34
N ILE A 199 -18.07 13.68 11.36
CA ILE A 199 -18.27 12.23 11.50
C ILE A 199 -16.96 11.55 11.86
N GLY A 200 -15.87 11.87 11.15
CA GLY A 200 -14.57 11.26 11.39
C GLY A 200 -14.05 11.52 12.79
N ALA A 201 -14.14 12.77 13.25
CA ALA A 201 -13.72 13.17 14.60
C ALA A 201 -14.58 12.50 15.68
N LEU A 202 -15.90 12.42 15.48
CA LEU A 202 -16.81 11.71 16.39
C LEU A 202 -16.47 10.23 16.53
N GLN A 203 -16.23 9.55 15.40
CA GLN A 203 -15.86 8.13 15.40
C GLN A 203 -14.52 7.89 16.08
N ALA A 204 -13.51 8.74 15.82
CA ALA A 204 -12.22 8.64 16.48
C ALA A 204 -12.33 8.80 18.00
N LEU A 205 -13.16 9.74 18.47
CA LEU A 205 -13.45 9.92 19.90
C LEU A 205 -14.18 8.73 20.52
N GLN A 206 -14.99 7.98 19.76
CA GLN A 206 -15.66 6.78 20.24
C GLN A 206 -14.69 5.61 20.37
N LEU A 207 -13.82 5.41 19.37
CA LEU A 207 -12.80 4.36 19.36
C LEU A 207 -11.74 4.57 20.45
N ALA A 208 -11.44 5.82 20.79
CA ALA A 208 -10.49 6.17 21.85
C ALA A 208 -11.06 6.03 23.28
N ARG A 209 -12.36 5.76 23.45
CA ARG A 209 -12.90 5.46 24.78
C ARG A 209 -12.44 4.07 25.22
N PRO A 210 -11.98 3.90 26.47
CA PRO A 210 -11.79 2.54 26.99
C PRO A 210 -13.10 1.78 26.87
N ALA A 211 -13.05 0.55 26.37
CA ALA A 211 -14.22 -0.32 26.28
C ALA A 211 -14.89 -0.36 27.66
N PRO A 212 -16.23 -0.27 27.76
CA PRO A 212 -16.90 -0.46 29.03
C PRO A 212 -16.46 -1.79 29.60
N ALA A 213 -15.97 -1.78 30.86
CA ALA A 213 -15.54 -2.99 31.54
C ALA A 213 -16.61 -4.07 31.35
N ALA A 214 -16.23 -5.16 30.68
CA ALA A 214 -17.10 -6.32 30.57
C ALA A 214 -17.53 -6.69 32.00
N LYS A 215 -18.84 -6.68 32.27
CA LYS A 215 -19.35 -7.19 33.54
C LYS A 215 -18.78 -8.60 33.72
N PRO A 216 -18.27 -8.97 34.90
CA PRO A 216 -17.73 -10.31 35.11
C PRO A 216 -18.78 -11.32 34.70
N VAL A 217 -18.51 -12.09 33.65
CA VAL A 217 -19.29 -13.29 33.36
C VAL A 217 -18.92 -14.25 34.46
N LEU A 218 -19.83 -14.42 35.43
CA LEU A 218 -19.73 -15.49 36.42
C LEU A 218 -19.58 -16.81 35.64
N PRO A 219 -18.53 -17.62 35.90
CA PRO A 219 -18.38 -18.89 35.22
C PRO A 219 -19.61 -19.74 35.50
N ALA A 220 -20.23 -20.26 34.43
CA ALA A 220 -21.32 -21.21 34.54
C ALA A 220 -20.87 -22.40 35.40
N SER A 221 -21.70 -22.79 36.37
CA SER A 221 -21.44 -23.94 37.22
C SER A 221 -21.24 -25.20 36.36
N PRO A 222 -20.22 -26.02 36.63
CA PRO A 222 -20.00 -27.25 35.87
C PRO A 222 -21.15 -28.25 36.14
N PRO A 223 -21.52 -29.08 35.14
CA PRO A 223 -22.49 -30.15 35.34
C PRO A 223 -21.95 -31.20 36.33
N PRO A 224 -22.83 -31.93 37.05
CA PRO A 224 -22.42 -32.90 38.04
C PRO A 224 -21.66 -34.09 37.40
N PRO A 225 -20.72 -34.71 38.12
CA PRO A 225 -19.80 -35.68 37.56
C PRO A 225 -20.47 -37.01 37.23
N GLN A 226 -20.22 -37.54 36.03
CA GLN A 226 -20.43 -38.95 35.74
C GLN A 226 -19.22 -39.77 36.16
N SER A 227 -19.51 -40.80 36.94
CA SER A 227 -18.58 -41.77 37.53
C SER A 227 -18.08 -42.76 36.48
N THR A 228 -16.76 -42.92 36.35
CA THR A 228 -16.12 -44.24 36.21
C THR A 228 -14.68 -44.22 36.76
N ALA A 229 -14.37 -45.32 37.45
CA ALA A 229 -13.22 -45.70 38.27
C ALA A 229 -11.83 -45.76 37.57
N PRO A 230 -10.72 -45.99 38.31
CA PRO A 230 -9.43 -45.32 38.11
C PRO A 230 -8.33 -46.18 37.47
N VAL A 231 -7.27 -45.52 36.97
CA VAL A 231 -5.93 -46.11 36.78
C VAL A 231 -4.86 -45.15 37.32
N ARG A 232 -3.82 -45.74 37.89
CA ARG A 232 -2.99 -45.28 39.00
C ARG A 232 -1.59 -44.81 38.54
N SER A 233 -1.15 -43.66 39.07
CA SER A 233 0.21 -43.20 39.44
C SER A 233 1.43 -43.43 38.52
N LYS A 234 2.24 -42.38 38.30
CA LYS A 234 3.40 -42.04 39.18
C LYS A 234 4.14 -40.75 38.75
N ASP A 235 4.42 -39.95 39.78
CA ASP A 235 5.64 -39.20 40.12
C ASP A 235 6.34 -38.26 39.12
N GLY A 236 6.57 -37.03 39.58
CA GLY A 236 7.96 -36.54 39.70
C GLY A 236 8.31 -35.17 39.12
N SER A 237 8.41 -34.19 40.03
CA SER A 237 9.50 -33.19 40.12
C SER A 237 9.63 -32.05 39.11
N SER A 238 9.58 -30.85 39.70
CA SER A 238 10.11 -29.54 39.33
C SER A 238 11.43 -29.48 38.55
N ARG A 239 11.55 -28.47 37.68
CA ARG A 239 12.56 -27.38 37.73
C ARG A 239 12.42 -26.41 36.54
N ALA A 240 12.47 -25.11 36.82
CA ALA A 240 12.95 -24.08 35.87
C ALA A 240 14.50 -24.17 35.77
N PRO A 241 15.19 -23.64 34.74
CA PRO A 241 15.43 -22.19 34.67
C PRO A 241 15.71 -21.56 33.27
N GLU A 242 15.85 -20.23 33.32
CA GLU A 242 16.83 -19.37 32.64
C GLU A 242 16.73 -18.94 31.16
N GLN A 243 16.67 -17.62 31.03
CA GLN A 243 16.94 -16.80 29.86
C GLN A 243 18.46 -16.69 29.63
N THR A 244 18.88 -16.76 28.37
CA THR A 244 20.21 -16.32 27.94
C THR A 244 20.10 -15.42 26.71
N ALA A 245 20.84 -14.31 26.75
CA ALA A 245 20.95 -13.30 25.71
C ALA A 245 21.98 -13.69 24.63
N LEU A 246 21.85 -13.12 23.43
CA LEU A 246 22.85 -13.22 22.35
C LEU A 246 23.19 -11.82 21.76
N PRO A 247 24.41 -11.62 21.22
CA PRO A 247 24.98 -10.29 20.98
C PRO A 247 24.92 -9.82 19.51
N ALA A 248 25.11 -8.51 19.34
CA ALA A 248 25.14 -7.78 18.09
C ALA A 248 26.41 -8.05 17.26
N THR A 249 26.28 -8.08 15.92
CA THR A 249 27.42 -7.99 14.99
C THR A 249 27.14 -7.02 13.84
N THR A 250 28.19 -6.30 13.50
CA THR A 250 28.32 -5.13 12.62
C THR A 250 28.30 -5.50 11.14
N ALA A 251 27.67 -4.65 10.30
CA ALA A 251 27.72 -4.75 8.85
C ALA A 251 28.39 -3.51 8.27
N GLY A 252 29.53 -3.69 7.60
CA GLY A 252 30.22 -2.66 6.83
C GLY A 252 30.76 -3.23 5.52
N GLY A 253 30.40 -2.58 4.42
CA GLY A 253 31.09 -2.66 3.13
C GLY A 253 30.43 -3.57 2.08
N LEU A 254 29.98 -2.96 0.97
CA LEU A 254 30.52 -3.21 -0.38
C LEU A 254 29.68 -2.51 -1.46
N LEU A 255 30.31 -1.55 -2.14
CA LEU A 255 29.89 -0.93 -3.40
C LEU A 255 30.81 -1.46 -4.50
N GLY A 256 30.26 -2.01 -5.58
CA GLY A 256 31.04 -2.42 -6.75
C GLY A 256 30.21 -3.05 -7.89
N SER A 257 30.00 -2.27 -8.95
CA SER A 257 29.80 -2.57 -10.38
C SER A 257 29.16 -3.90 -10.83
N LEU A 258 28.03 -3.84 -11.56
CA LEU A 258 27.34 -4.99 -12.18
C LEU A 258 27.44 -4.98 -13.72
N LYS A 259 27.83 -6.11 -14.32
CA LYS A 259 27.79 -6.42 -15.76
C LYS A 259 26.83 -7.60 -16.02
N GLN A 260 25.82 -7.35 -16.85
CA GLN A 260 25.02 -8.28 -17.69
C GLN A 260 24.59 -9.66 -17.14
N GLY A 261 23.28 -9.81 -16.93
CA GLY A 261 22.53 -11.09 -17.01
C GLY A 261 22.62 -11.98 -15.77
N GLY A 262 23.82 -12.40 -15.38
CA GLY A 262 24.06 -13.18 -14.15
C GLY A 262 23.87 -12.34 -12.89
N ASP A 263 24.33 -11.09 -12.97
CA ASP A 263 24.22 -10.09 -11.91
C ASP A 263 22.77 -9.70 -11.59
N LEU A 264 21.88 -9.69 -12.59
CA LEU A 264 20.46 -9.38 -12.37
C LEU A 264 19.73 -10.48 -11.60
N LEU A 265 20.05 -11.76 -11.84
CA LEU A 265 19.52 -12.88 -11.06
C LEU A 265 20.13 -12.90 -9.64
N GLY A 266 21.39 -12.51 -9.49
CA GLY A 266 22.03 -12.31 -8.18
C GLY A 266 21.39 -11.18 -7.38
N SER A 267 21.20 -10.00 -7.99
CA SER A 267 20.50 -8.86 -7.40
C SER A 267 19.01 -9.11 -7.19
N LEU A 268 18.38 -9.93 -8.03
CA LEU A 268 17.02 -10.44 -7.81
C LEU A 268 16.96 -11.34 -6.58
N LYS A 269 17.86 -12.33 -6.47
CA LYS A 269 17.93 -13.20 -5.28
C LYS A 269 18.23 -12.41 -4.01
N GLN A 270 19.13 -11.42 -4.07
CA GLN A 270 19.38 -10.51 -2.94
C GLN A 270 18.17 -9.63 -2.63
N GLY A 271 17.52 -9.06 -3.64
CA GLY A 271 16.30 -8.26 -3.47
C GLY A 271 15.14 -9.08 -2.88
N LEU A 272 14.99 -10.34 -3.30
CA LEU A 272 14.00 -11.27 -2.77
C LEU A 272 14.38 -11.80 -1.38
N ALA A 273 15.66 -12.05 -1.10
CA ALA A 273 16.14 -12.46 0.22
C ALA A 273 16.00 -11.34 1.27
N LEU A 274 16.12 -10.07 0.86
CA LEU A 274 15.85 -8.92 1.71
C LEU A 274 14.35 -8.77 2.04
N LEU A 275 13.47 -9.29 1.19
CA LEU A 275 12.01 -9.31 1.39
C LEU A 275 11.50 -10.60 2.07
N ALA A 276 12.34 -11.65 2.11
CA ALA A 276 12.01 -12.97 2.65
C ALA A 276 12.50 -13.20 4.09
N LYS A 277 12.92 -12.16 4.84
CA LYS A 277 13.21 -12.33 6.28
C LYS A 277 11.92 -12.79 6.98
N PRO A 278 11.89 -13.98 7.61
CA PRO A 278 10.72 -14.40 8.36
C PRO A 278 10.57 -13.51 9.59
N ALA A 279 9.36 -13.04 9.86
CA ALA A 279 8.94 -12.94 11.26
C ALA A 279 8.90 -14.38 11.78
N ASP A 280 9.46 -14.64 12.97
CA ASP A 280 9.52 -15.97 13.59
C ASP A 280 8.20 -16.74 13.42
N SER A 281 8.16 -17.61 12.41
CA SER A 281 7.06 -18.53 12.18
C SER A 281 7.57 -19.90 12.56
N ALA A 282 6.98 -20.44 13.62
CA ALA A 282 7.08 -21.85 13.97
C ALA A 282 6.99 -22.70 12.70
N THR A 283 7.94 -23.60 12.55
CA THR A 283 8.06 -24.58 11.46
C THR A 283 6.72 -25.25 11.17
N ALA A 284 6.07 -24.87 10.07
CA ALA A 284 5.02 -25.68 9.47
C ALA A 284 5.67 -26.56 8.40
N GLU A 285 5.77 -27.86 8.68
CA GLU A 285 6.29 -28.85 7.74
C GLU A 285 5.44 -28.95 6.46
N PRO A 286 6.04 -29.31 5.32
CA PRO A 286 5.31 -29.52 4.08
C PRO A 286 4.63 -30.89 4.10
N VAL A 287 3.31 -30.94 4.29
CA VAL A 287 2.56 -32.19 4.11
C VAL A 287 2.05 -32.29 2.68
N ALA A 288 2.63 -33.22 1.92
CA ALA A 288 2.10 -33.69 0.64
C ALA A 288 1.32 -35.01 0.85
N SER A 289 0.01 -35.02 0.54
CA SER A 289 -0.63 -36.05 -0.32
C SER A 289 -2.17 -35.90 -0.42
N PRO A 290 -2.80 -36.48 -1.47
CA PRO A 290 -4.08 -36.05 -2.02
C PRO A 290 -5.27 -36.67 -1.29
N ALA A 291 -5.95 -35.86 -0.48
CA ALA A 291 -7.27 -36.21 0.04
C ALA A 291 -8.34 -35.52 -0.82
N ALA A 292 -9.42 -36.26 -1.09
CA ALA A 292 -10.58 -35.85 -1.89
C ALA A 292 -11.07 -34.44 -1.55
N ASP A 293 -11.56 -33.78 -2.60
CA ASP A 293 -11.79 -32.34 -2.74
C ASP A 293 -12.95 -31.77 -1.88
N ASN A 294 -12.87 -31.93 -0.55
CA ASN A 294 -13.85 -31.45 0.43
C ASN A 294 -13.43 -30.13 1.12
N GLY A 295 -12.36 -29.48 0.63
CA GLY A 295 -11.89 -28.20 1.19
C GLY A 295 -12.78 -27.01 0.81
N ASN A 296 -12.81 -25.99 1.67
CA ASN A 296 -13.39 -24.67 1.37
C ASN A 296 -12.94 -24.20 -0.04
N PRO A 297 -13.85 -23.72 -0.92
CA PRO A 297 -13.50 -23.23 -2.26
C PRO A 297 -12.29 -22.29 -2.30
N GLY A 298 -12.19 -21.36 -1.35
CA GLY A 298 -11.06 -20.44 -1.26
C GLY A 298 -9.72 -21.14 -1.02
N GLN A 299 -9.66 -22.18 -0.18
CA GLN A 299 -8.42 -22.96 0.03
C GLN A 299 -7.98 -23.69 -1.24
N ARG A 300 -8.93 -24.20 -2.04
CA ARG A 300 -8.62 -24.84 -3.32
C ARG A 300 -8.07 -23.83 -4.32
N ILE A 301 -8.72 -22.67 -4.42
CA ILE A 301 -8.29 -21.59 -5.30
C ILE A 301 -6.91 -21.08 -4.90
N TYR A 302 -6.66 -20.87 -3.60
CA TYR A 302 -5.34 -20.51 -3.10
C TYR A 302 -4.27 -21.52 -3.52
N ARG A 303 -4.46 -22.81 -3.22
CA ARG A 303 -3.46 -23.87 -3.50
C ARG A 303 -3.15 -23.99 -4.99
N ARG A 304 -4.15 -23.88 -5.86
CA ARG A 304 -3.97 -23.99 -7.32
C ARG A 304 -3.46 -22.69 -7.95
N GLY A 305 -3.93 -21.54 -7.45
CA GLY A 305 -3.66 -20.23 -8.03
C GLY A 305 -2.32 -19.63 -7.59
N MET A 306 -1.84 -19.93 -6.37
CA MET A 306 -0.61 -19.34 -5.85
C MET A 306 0.62 -19.65 -6.71
N PRO A 307 0.89 -20.91 -7.14
CA PRO A 307 2.05 -21.21 -7.97
C PRO A 307 2.01 -20.54 -9.35
N LEU A 308 0.81 -20.11 -9.80
CA LEU A 308 0.57 -19.47 -11.09
C LEU A 308 0.50 -17.94 -10.98
N THR A 309 0.42 -17.40 -9.76
CA THR A 309 0.48 -15.97 -9.49
C THR A 309 1.93 -15.57 -9.31
N CYS A 310 2.31 -14.48 -9.96
CA CYS A 310 3.70 -14.09 -10.10
C CYS A 310 3.96 -12.75 -9.40
N LEU A 311 5.03 -12.66 -8.63
CA LEU A 311 5.63 -11.39 -8.24
C LEU A 311 6.38 -10.81 -9.44
N ILE A 312 6.10 -9.54 -9.75
CA ILE A 312 6.81 -8.75 -10.74
C ILE A 312 7.72 -7.78 -9.98
N VAL A 313 9.02 -7.81 -10.29
CA VAL A 313 10.02 -6.90 -9.75
C VAL A 313 10.59 -6.09 -10.89
N THR A 314 10.52 -4.77 -10.78
CA THR A 314 11.10 -3.86 -11.77
C THR A 314 12.37 -3.23 -11.23
N PHE A 315 13.30 -2.95 -12.12
CA PHE A 315 14.56 -2.29 -11.79
C PHE A 315 14.75 -1.03 -12.63
N GLN A 316 15.29 0.00 -12.00
CA GLN A 316 15.69 1.26 -12.62
C GLN A 316 17.03 1.68 -12.03
N ASN A 317 18.01 2.02 -12.87
CA ASN A 317 19.38 2.35 -12.46
C ASN A 317 20.03 1.27 -11.55
N GLY A 318 19.73 -0.01 -11.82
CA GLY A 318 20.25 -1.14 -11.05
C GLY A 318 19.66 -1.34 -9.65
N LYS A 319 18.64 -0.56 -9.25
CA LYS A 319 17.91 -0.72 -7.99
C LYS A 319 16.46 -1.15 -8.24
N THR A 320 15.87 -1.88 -7.29
CA THR A 320 14.44 -2.20 -7.31
C THR A 320 13.62 -0.91 -7.34
N ALA A 321 12.69 -0.78 -8.28
CA ALA A 321 11.91 0.43 -8.52
C ALA A 321 10.42 0.25 -8.18
N ASN A 322 9.80 -0.84 -8.63
CA ASN A 322 8.40 -1.13 -8.38
C ASN A 322 8.17 -2.64 -8.19
N LEU A 323 7.09 -2.97 -7.48
CA LEU A 323 6.61 -4.34 -7.27
C LEU A 323 5.14 -4.43 -7.65
N GLY A 324 4.75 -5.57 -8.21
CA GLY A 324 3.35 -5.86 -8.50
C GLY A 324 3.12 -7.35 -8.66
N SER A 325 1.90 -7.70 -9.03
CA SER A 325 1.52 -9.07 -9.33
C SER A 325 1.35 -9.29 -10.83
N GLY A 326 1.37 -10.56 -11.21
CA GLY A 326 1.08 -11.03 -12.56
C GLY A 326 0.42 -12.40 -12.51
N LEU A 327 -0.15 -12.82 -13.63
CA LEU A 327 -0.76 -14.12 -13.81
C LEU A 327 -0.07 -14.89 -14.93
N LEU A 328 0.38 -16.12 -14.66
CA LEU A 328 0.97 -17.01 -15.65
C LEU A 328 -0.14 -17.60 -16.54
N VAL A 329 -0.21 -17.13 -17.78
CA VAL A 329 -1.31 -17.43 -18.72
C VAL A 329 -0.96 -18.43 -19.81
N SER A 330 0.26 -18.97 -19.79
CA SER A 330 0.69 -20.01 -20.73
C SER A 330 1.72 -20.95 -20.10
N LYS A 331 1.77 -22.19 -20.61
CA LYS A 331 2.72 -23.22 -20.15
C LYS A 331 4.17 -22.90 -20.51
N ASP A 332 4.39 -22.04 -21.51
CA ASP A 332 5.70 -21.71 -22.05
C ASP A 332 6.31 -20.41 -21.53
N GLY A 333 5.61 -19.68 -20.65
CA GLY A 333 6.20 -18.60 -19.83
C GLY A 333 5.67 -17.20 -20.08
N LEU A 334 4.49 -17.04 -20.68
CA LEU A 334 3.81 -15.75 -20.78
C LEU A 334 3.08 -15.37 -19.50
N VAL A 335 3.30 -14.12 -19.06
CA VAL A 335 2.71 -13.55 -17.84
C VAL A 335 2.00 -12.25 -18.18
N ILE A 336 0.76 -12.08 -17.72
CA ILE A 336 0.03 -10.81 -17.81
C ILE A 336 0.21 -10.03 -16.50
N THR A 337 0.32 -8.71 -16.58
CA THR A 337 0.30 -7.78 -15.45
C THR A 337 -0.30 -6.44 -15.92
N ASN A 338 -0.40 -5.44 -15.04
CA ASN A 338 -0.77 -4.09 -15.47
C ASN A 338 0.39 -3.37 -16.17
N ASN A 339 0.09 -2.47 -17.10
CA ASN A 339 1.14 -1.68 -17.75
C ASN A 339 1.79 -0.68 -16.78
N HIS A 340 1.05 -0.10 -15.83
CA HIS A 340 1.65 0.78 -14.82
C HIS A 340 2.65 0.06 -13.89
N VAL A 341 2.49 -1.24 -13.65
CA VAL A 341 3.44 -2.02 -12.80
C VAL A 341 4.82 -2.01 -13.43
N ILE A 342 4.89 -2.12 -14.75
CA ILE A 342 6.15 -2.20 -15.52
C ILE A 342 6.55 -0.87 -16.16
N ASP A 343 5.88 0.23 -15.82
CA ASP A 343 6.19 1.52 -16.43
C ASP A 343 7.61 1.96 -16.02
N ARG A 344 8.34 2.51 -17.00
CA ARG A 344 9.74 2.96 -16.84
C ARG A 344 10.75 1.91 -16.36
N ALA A 345 10.38 0.63 -16.32
CA ALA A 345 11.28 -0.45 -15.96
C ALA A 345 12.38 -0.62 -17.03
N GLU A 346 13.65 -0.60 -16.59
CA GLU A 346 14.79 -0.93 -17.46
C GLU A 346 14.96 -2.45 -17.55
N ASN A 347 14.82 -3.14 -16.41
CA ASN A 347 14.87 -4.59 -16.33
C ASN A 347 13.68 -5.08 -15.50
N LEU A 348 13.28 -6.32 -15.80
CA LEU A 348 12.17 -6.98 -15.12
C LEU A 348 12.60 -8.36 -14.67
N ALA A 349 12.16 -8.75 -13.48
CA ALA A 349 12.21 -10.11 -13.00
C ALA A 349 10.83 -10.55 -12.55
N VAL A 350 10.59 -11.85 -12.66
CA VAL A 350 9.31 -12.48 -12.36
C VAL A 350 9.56 -13.73 -11.53
N ARG A 351 8.79 -13.87 -10.44
CA ARG A 351 8.79 -15.07 -9.60
C ARG A 351 7.38 -15.64 -9.47
N CYS A 352 7.14 -16.86 -9.94
CA CYS A 352 5.84 -17.55 -9.81
C CYS A 352 6.01 -18.84 -8.98
N GLY A 353 5.52 -18.85 -7.74
CA GLY A 353 5.94 -19.84 -6.73
C GLY A 353 7.46 -19.79 -6.53
N ASP A 354 8.10 -20.96 -6.50
CA ASP A 354 9.57 -21.06 -6.31
C ASP A 354 10.39 -20.83 -7.59
N ARG A 355 9.74 -20.42 -8.69
CA ARG A 355 10.37 -20.31 -10.00
C ARG A 355 10.62 -18.85 -10.35
N GLU A 356 11.86 -18.54 -10.72
CA GLU A 356 12.31 -17.17 -11.04
C GLU A 356 12.84 -17.07 -12.47
N SER A 357 12.61 -15.92 -13.11
CA SER A 357 13.11 -15.64 -14.46
C SER A 357 13.20 -14.14 -14.71
N VAL A 358 14.17 -13.74 -15.54
CA VAL A 358 14.16 -12.40 -16.15
C VAL A 358 13.01 -12.33 -17.15
N ALA A 359 12.31 -11.20 -17.17
CA ALA A 359 11.22 -10.97 -18.10
C ALA A 359 11.56 -9.93 -19.16
N ARG A 360 10.97 -10.09 -20.34
CA ARG A 360 10.96 -9.09 -21.40
C ARG A 360 9.54 -8.70 -21.71
N ILE A 361 9.34 -7.42 -22.03
CA ILE A 361 8.02 -6.91 -22.40
C ILE A 361 7.76 -7.33 -23.84
N ARG A 362 6.80 -8.24 -24.04
CA ARG A 362 6.42 -8.73 -25.37
C ARG A 362 5.44 -7.77 -26.04
N LYS A 363 4.44 -7.33 -25.29
CA LYS A 363 3.43 -6.36 -25.72
C LYS A 363 2.95 -5.53 -24.52
N ARG A 364 2.46 -4.33 -24.78
CA ARG A 364 1.81 -3.48 -23.78
C ARG A 364 0.65 -2.72 -24.40
N SER A 365 -0.31 -2.38 -23.57
CA SER A 365 -1.45 -1.55 -23.88
C SER A 365 -1.63 -0.54 -22.76
N LYS A 366 -1.81 0.75 -23.11
CA LYS A 366 -2.13 1.78 -22.11
C LYS A 366 -3.60 1.73 -21.74
N GLU A 367 -4.45 1.48 -22.73
CA GLU A 367 -5.90 1.35 -22.61
C GLU A 367 -6.32 0.10 -23.39
N PRO A 368 -6.68 -1.01 -22.72
CA PRO A 368 -6.64 -1.23 -21.27
C PRO A 368 -5.21 -1.26 -20.69
N ASP A 369 -5.06 -0.91 -19.41
CA ASP A 369 -3.78 -0.86 -18.67
C ASP A 369 -3.19 -2.27 -18.40
N LEU A 370 -2.63 -2.87 -19.45
CA LEU A 370 -2.20 -4.26 -19.47
C LEU A 370 -0.85 -4.43 -20.18
N ALA A 371 -0.05 -5.37 -19.69
CA ALA A 371 1.18 -5.79 -20.33
C ALA A 371 1.31 -7.31 -20.40
N LEU A 372 1.91 -7.78 -21.48
CA LEU A 372 2.31 -9.17 -21.67
C LEU A 372 3.83 -9.27 -21.58
N LEU A 373 4.29 -10.05 -20.62
CA LEU A 373 5.68 -10.37 -20.39
C LEU A 373 6.00 -11.77 -20.95
N ALA A 374 7.19 -11.91 -21.51
CA ALA A 374 7.79 -13.19 -21.88
C ALA A 374 8.88 -13.55 -20.88
N THR A 375 8.82 -14.76 -20.35
CA THR A 375 9.78 -15.32 -19.39
C THR A 375 10.27 -16.69 -19.88
N THR A 376 11.22 -17.28 -19.17
CA THR A 376 11.64 -18.67 -19.37
C THR A 376 10.91 -19.67 -18.45
N LEU A 377 9.93 -19.21 -17.68
CA LEU A 377 9.21 -20.03 -16.70
C LEU A 377 8.34 -21.09 -17.40
N LYS A 378 8.70 -22.36 -17.25
CA LYS A 378 7.87 -23.47 -17.75
C LYS A 378 6.90 -23.93 -16.67
N SER A 379 5.70 -24.30 -17.09
CA SER A 379 4.62 -24.73 -16.18
C SER A 379 3.77 -25.83 -16.80
N LYS A 380 3.31 -26.78 -15.97
CA LYS A 380 2.35 -27.80 -16.40
C LYS A 380 0.95 -27.21 -16.58
N GLU A 381 0.64 -26.18 -15.80
CA GLU A 381 -0.64 -25.49 -15.74
C GLU A 381 -0.45 -23.99 -15.95
N SER A 382 -1.53 -23.32 -16.36
CA SER A 382 -1.62 -21.87 -16.49
C SER A 382 -3.04 -21.44 -16.18
N PHE A 383 -3.23 -20.17 -15.84
CA PHE A 383 -4.57 -19.63 -15.70
C PHE A 383 -5.34 -19.70 -17.03
N ILE A 384 -6.64 -19.94 -16.91
CA ILE A 384 -7.62 -19.89 -18.01
C ILE A 384 -8.40 -18.59 -17.85
N LEU A 385 -8.48 -17.79 -18.91
CA LEU A 385 -9.24 -16.53 -18.89
C LEU A 385 -10.72 -16.81 -19.13
N ASN A 386 -11.58 -16.20 -18.32
CA ASN A 386 -13.02 -16.27 -18.49
C ASN A 386 -13.52 -15.08 -19.31
N GLN A 387 -14.05 -15.34 -20.50
CA GLN A 387 -14.51 -14.27 -21.40
C GLN A 387 -15.90 -13.72 -21.05
N THR A 388 -16.61 -14.31 -20.08
CA THR A 388 -17.94 -13.87 -19.69
C THR A 388 -17.89 -12.44 -19.15
N TYR A 389 -18.81 -11.60 -19.63
CA TYR A 389 -19.06 -10.26 -19.11
C TYR A 389 -20.57 -9.97 -19.19
N SER A 390 -21.33 -10.54 -18.25
CA SER A 390 -22.79 -10.39 -18.16
C SER A 390 -23.22 -10.10 -16.72
N GLN A 391 -24.42 -9.55 -16.55
CA GLN A 391 -24.99 -9.22 -15.23
C GLN A 391 -25.10 -10.43 -14.30
N ASP A 392 -25.13 -11.66 -14.85
CA ASP A 392 -25.16 -12.92 -14.07
C ASP A 392 -23.89 -13.15 -13.23
N LEU A 393 -22.83 -12.35 -13.49
CA LEU A 393 -21.62 -12.36 -12.68
C LEU A 393 -21.81 -11.68 -11.32
N ILE A 394 -22.75 -10.75 -11.19
CA ILE A 394 -22.92 -9.96 -9.96
C ILE A 394 -23.37 -10.87 -8.81
N GLY A 395 -22.73 -10.73 -7.66
CA GLY A 395 -22.96 -11.56 -6.48
C GLY A 395 -22.13 -12.84 -6.44
N LEU A 396 -21.43 -13.21 -7.52
CA LEU A 396 -20.51 -14.35 -7.49
C LEU A 396 -19.29 -14.04 -6.62
N ASP A 397 -18.87 -15.05 -5.86
CA ASP A 397 -17.61 -15.01 -5.11
C ASP A 397 -16.42 -14.84 -6.04
N VAL A 398 -15.50 -13.98 -5.61
CA VAL A 398 -14.19 -13.81 -6.21
C VAL A 398 -13.09 -13.96 -5.18
N PHE A 399 -11.96 -14.46 -5.67
CA PHE A 399 -10.74 -14.64 -4.92
C PHE A 399 -9.63 -13.87 -5.63
N VAL A 400 -8.93 -13.01 -4.91
CA VAL A 400 -7.80 -12.25 -5.44
C VAL A 400 -6.53 -12.78 -4.81
N ILE A 401 -5.56 -13.09 -5.65
CA ILE A 401 -4.24 -13.51 -5.21
C ILE A 401 -3.24 -12.45 -5.65
N GLY A 402 -2.39 -12.03 -4.74
CA GLY A 402 -1.25 -11.19 -5.08
C GLY A 402 -0.04 -11.49 -4.22
N ASN A 403 1.08 -10.93 -4.64
CA ASN A 403 2.37 -11.08 -3.99
C ASN A 403 2.90 -9.69 -3.59
N PRO A 404 2.30 -9.04 -2.57
CA PRO A 404 2.76 -7.74 -2.11
C PRO A 404 4.13 -7.86 -1.43
N TYR A 405 5.10 -7.11 -1.96
CA TYR A 405 6.37 -6.84 -1.28
C TYR A 405 7.24 -8.08 -0.97
N GLY A 406 7.08 -9.18 -1.71
CA GLY A 406 7.84 -10.41 -1.45
C GLY A 406 7.47 -11.15 -0.17
N LEU A 407 6.52 -10.62 0.63
CA LEU A 407 5.76 -11.38 1.62
C LEU A 407 4.91 -12.36 0.85
N GLU A 408 5.12 -13.66 1.04
CA GLU A 408 4.37 -14.67 0.33
C GLU A 408 2.85 -14.49 0.60
N SER A 409 2.07 -14.50 -0.48
CA SER A 409 0.71 -15.02 -0.47
C SER A 409 -0.40 -14.18 0.18
N THR A 410 -0.63 -12.95 -0.29
CA THR A 410 -1.87 -12.24 0.09
C THR A 410 -3.06 -12.80 -0.69
N PHE A 411 -4.02 -13.32 0.06
CA PHE A 411 -5.26 -13.89 -0.44
C PHE A 411 -6.43 -13.09 0.12
N SER A 412 -7.22 -12.47 -0.75
CA SER A 412 -8.44 -11.77 -0.36
C SER A 412 -9.66 -12.34 -1.05
N THR A 413 -10.81 -12.23 -0.40
CA THR A 413 -12.09 -12.74 -0.90
C THR A 413 -13.14 -11.63 -0.90
N GLY A 414 -14.11 -11.78 -1.78
CA GLY A 414 -15.24 -10.85 -1.88
C GLY A 414 -16.23 -11.34 -2.92
N VAL A 415 -17.03 -10.43 -3.44
CA VAL A 415 -18.00 -10.69 -4.51
C VAL A 415 -17.81 -9.72 -5.65
N ILE A 416 -18.33 -10.07 -6.83
CA ILE A 416 -18.54 -9.13 -7.92
C ILE A 416 -19.69 -8.20 -7.52
N SER A 417 -19.38 -6.94 -7.27
CA SER A 417 -20.34 -5.92 -6.83
C SER A 417 -20.98 -5.17 -7.99
N GLY A 418 -20.42 -5.26 -9.19
CA GLY A 418 -20.96 -4.60 -10.37
C GLY A 418 -20.07 -4.72 -11.59
N LEU A 419 -20.65 -4.36 -12.73
CA LEU A 419 -19.95 -4.23 -14.00
C LEU A 419 -19.93 -2.75 -14.40
N ARG A 420 -18.79 -2.26 -14.89
CA ARG A 420 -18.59 -0.88 -15.32
C ARG A 420 -17.87 -0.84 -16.65
N GLU A 421 -18.23 0.09 -17.50
CA GLU A 421 -17.43 0.45 -18.67
C GLU A 421 -16.98 1.90 -18.48
N ILE A 422 -15.67 2.13 -18.54
CA ILE A 422 -15.06 3.45 -18.32
C ILE A 422 -14.06 3.64 -19.46
N ASP A 423 -14.24 4.71 -20.22
CA ASP A 423 -13.39 5.06 -21.37
C ASP A 423 -13.18 3.89 -22.36
N GLY A 424 -14.25 3.11 -22.60
CA GLY A 424 -14.23 1.97 -23.52
C GLY A 424 -13.54 0.70 -22.99
N VAL A 425 -13.12 0.70 -21.72
CA VAL A 425 -12.57 -0.48 -21.03
C VAL A 425 -13.61 -1.02 -20.05
N ARG A 426 -13.84 -2.33 -20.07
CA ARG A 426 -14.75 -2.99 -19.15
C ARG A 426 -14.01 -3.40 -17.88
N TYR A 427 -14.62 -3.07 -16.76
CA TYR A 427 -14.16 -3.36 -15.42
C TYR A 427 -15.16 -4.25 -14.69
N ILE A 428 -14.61 -5.13 -13.86
CA ILE A 428 -15.32 -5.86 -12.81
C ILE A 428 -15.12 -5.08 -11.51
N GLN A 429 -16.19 -4.55 -10.95
CA GLN A 429 -16.18 -3.97 -9.61
C GLN A 429 -16.29 -5.10 -8.60
N ILE A 430 -15.39 -5.15 -7.61
CA ILE A 430 -15.34 -6.20 -6.60
C ILE A 430 -15.31 -5.61 -5.19
N SER A 431 -15.81 -6.36 -4.21
CA SER A 431 -15.65 -6.00 -2.78
C SER A 431 -14.35 -6.51 -2.17
N ALA A 432 -13.66 -7.46 -2.83
CA ALA A 432 -12.39 -8.00 -2.35
C ALA A 432 -11.33 -6.88 -2.25
N PRO A 433 -10.69 -6.69 -1.09
CA PRO A 433 -9.65 -5.68 -0.92
C PRO A 433 -8.50 -5.83 -1.93
N ILE A 434 -8.12 -4.73 -2.58
CA ILE A 434 -6.94 -4.62 -3.45
C ILE A 434 -5.96 -3.63 -2.81
N SER A 435 -4.69 -4.03 -2.74
CA SER A 435 -3.53 -3.20 -2.36
C SER A 435 -2.49 -3.19 -3.49
N PRO A 436 -1.45 -2.33 -3.46
CA PRO A 436 -0.51 -2.16 -4.58
C PRO A 436 0.10 -3.48 -5.05
N GLY A 437 0.40 -4.37 -4.12
CA GLY A 437 1.00 -5.66 -4.45
C GLY A 437 0.05 -6.70 -5.04
N ASN A 438 -1.27 -6.49 -5.03
CA ASN A 438 -2.22 -7.32 -5.76
C ASN A 438 -2.52 -6.77 -7.16
N SER A 439 -2.08 -5.55 -7.49
CA SER A 439 -2.26 -4.98 -8.83
C SER A 439 -1.53 -5.82 -9.87
N GLY A 440 -2.23 -6.20 -10.93
CA GLY A 440 -1.76 -7.12 -11.96
C GLY A 440 -2.01 -8.60 -11.63
N GLY A 441 -2.48 -8.91 -10.41
CA GLY A 441 -2.82 -10.26 -9.97
C GLY A 441 -4.18 -10.75 -10.51
N PRO A 442 -4.42 -12.07 -10.46
CA PRO A 442 -5.67 -12.66 -10.95
C PRO A 442 -6.84 -12.40 -9.99
N VAL A 443 -8.00 -12.09 -10.57
CA VAL A 443 -9.32 -12.19 -9.91
C VAL A 443 -9.99 -13.46 -10.40
N ILE A 444 -10.19 -14.42 -9.49
CA ILE A 444 -10.50 -15.82 -9.80
C ILE A 444 -11.92 -16.16 -9.32
N LEU A 445 -12.69 -16.87 -10.14
CA LEU A 445 -13.99 -17.44 -9.76
C LEU A 445 -13.82 -18.78 -9.03
N ARG A 446 -14.90 -19.29 -8.42
CA ARG A 446 -14.92 -20.58 -7.70
C ARG A 446 -14.48 -21.79 -8.56
N ASP A 447 -14.60 -21.70 -9.88
CA ASP A 447 -14.18 -22.75 -10.82
C ASP A 447 -12.69 -22.70 -11.20
N GLY A 448 -11.94 -21.71 -10.69
CA GLY A 448 -10.51 -21.52 -10.97
C GLY A 448 -10.20 -20.69 -12.22
N THR A 449 -11.22 -20.22 -12.95
CA THR A 449 -11.01 -19.32 -14.10
C THR A 449 -10.82 -17.87 -13.65
N VAL A 450 -10.03 -17.12 -14.41
CA VAL A 450 -9.74 -15.71 -14.13
C VAL A 450 -10.74 -14.82 -14.83
N ILE A 451 -11.56 -14.07 -14.08
CA ILE A 451 -12.57 -13.14 -14.62
C ILE A 451 -12.02 -11.72 -14.82
N GLY A 452 -10.88 -11.39 -14.23
CA GLY A 452 -10.22 -10.11 -14.42
C GLY A 452 -8.81 -10.01 -13.85
N VAL A 453 -8.16 -8.90 -14.15
CA VAL A 453 -6.82 -8.53 -13.65
C VAL A 453 -6.98 -7.37 -12.69
N ALA A 454 -6.66 -7.59 -11.41
CA ALA A 454 -6.80 -6.59 -10.35
C ALA A 454 -6.03 -5.31 -10.71
N THR A 455 -6.63 -4.13 -10.49
CA THR A 455 -5.99 -2.84 -10.77
C THR A 455 -6.28 -1.81 -9.69
N MET A 456 -5.27 -1.01 -9.35
CA MET A 456 -5.42 0.18 -8.51
C MET A 456 -5.54 1.48 -9.31
N GLY A 457 -5.59 1.40 -10.65
CA GLY A 457 -5.63 2.56 -11.55
C GLY A 457 -6.92 3.38 -11.47
N LEU A 458 -7.98 2.85 -10.88
CA LEU A 458 -9.28 3.50 -10.71
C LEU A 458 -9.60 3.70 -9.23
N LYS A 459 -9.38 4.91 -8.72
CA LYS A 459 -9.76 5.31 -7.36
C LYS A 459 -11.05 6.13 -7.41
N VAL A 460 -12.20 5.45 -7.36
CA VAL A 460 -13.52 6.10 -7.25
C VAL A 460 -14.11 5.71 -5.90
N GLY A 461 -13.95 6.51 -4.84
CA GLY A 461 -14.58 6.25 -3.53
C GLY A 461 -14.03 5.05 -2.71
N GLN A 462 -14.64 4.79 -1.55
CA GLN A 462 -14.25 3.71 -0.64
C GLN A 462 -14.91 2.36 -0.99
N ASN A 463 -14.22 1.25 -0.74
CA ASN A 463 -14.67 -0.13 -1.04
C ASN A 463 -15.07 -0.39 -2.50
N LEU A 464 -14.58 0.44 -3.42
CA LEU A 464 -14.74 0.27 -4.86
C LEU A 464 -13.40 -0.19 -5.44
N ASN A 465 -13.22 -1.50 -5.46
CA ASN A 465 -12.06 -2.14 -6.07
C ASN A 465 -12.41 -2.59 -7.49
N PHE A 466 -11.45 -2.53 -8.40
CA PHE A 466 -11.68 -2.83 -9.80
C PHE A 466 -10.68 -3.84 -10.34
N ALA A 467 -11.13 -4.62 -11.30
CA ALA A 467 -10.29 -5.46 -12.14
C ALA A 467 -10.63 -5.20 -13.60
N ILE A 468 -9.61 -5.12 -14.46
CA ILE A 468 -9.81 -5.08 -15.90
C ILE A 468 -10.40 -6.43 -16.31
N ALA A 469 -11.55 -6.43 -16.98
CA ALA A 469 -12.23 -7.66 -17.33
C ALA A 469 -11.34 -8.55 -18.22
N ALA A 470 -11.36 -9.86 -17.98
CA ALA A 470 -10.64 -10.81 -18.83
C ALA A 470 -11.13 -10.75 -20.30
N ALA A 471 -12.38 -10.34 -20.52
CA ALA A 471 -12.90 -10.04 -21.85
C ALA A 471 -12.10 -8.94 -22.58
N ASP A 472 -11.58 -7.92 -21.89
CA ASP A 472 -10.71 -6.90 -22.49
C ASP A 472 -9.26 -7.35 -22.61
N VAL A 473 -8.80 -8.23 -21.72
CA VAL A 473 -7.53 -8.92 -21.93
C VAL A 473 -7.56 -9.65 -23.28
N ILE A 474 -8.63 -10.40 -23.55
CA ILE A 474 -8.83 -11.19 -24.77
C ILE A 474 -9.01 -10.31 -26.02
N ALA A 475 -9.75 -9.20 -25.90
CA ALA A 475 -9.95 -8.26 -27.00
C ALA A 475 -8.72 -7.40 -27.31
N SER A 476 -7.80 -7.25 -26.35
CA SER A 476 -6.64 -6.38 -26.50
C SER A 476 -5.56 -6.98 -27.43
N PRO A 477 -4.67 -6.13 -27.99
CA PRO A 477 -3.52 -6.59 -28.77
C PRO A 477 -2.57 -7.48 -27.98
N ILE A 478 -2.60 -7.47 -26.65
CA ILE A 478 -1.70 -8.26 -25.81
C ILE A 478 -2.07 -9.75 -25.78
N PHE A 479 -3.30 -10.13 -26.15
CA PHE A 479 -3.72 -11.52 -26.17
C PHE A 479 -2.93 -12.37 -27.18
N ALA A 480 -2.63 -13.63 -26.81
CA ALA A 480 -1.93 -14.59 -27.65
C ALA A 480 -2.77 -15.87 -27.82
N PRO A 481 -3.67 -15.94 -28.83
CA PRO A 481 -4.69 -16.99 -28.94
C PRO A 481 -4.13 -18.41 -29.09
N LYS A 482 -2.89 -18.56 -29.59
CA LYS A 482 -2.25 -19.87 -29.73
C LYS A 482 -1.63 -20.41 -28.43
N GLN A 483 -1.46 -19.55 -27.42
CA GLN A 483 -0.70 -19.85 -26.20
C GLN A 483 -1.55 -19.69 -24.93
N MET A 484 -2.60 -18.87 -24.97
CA MET A 484 -3.49 -18.57 -23.85
C MET A 484 -4.82 -19.30 -23.99
N GLN A 485 -5.35 -19.79 -22.87
CA GLN A 485 -6.60 -20.53 -22.84
C GLN A 485 -7.77 -19.62 -22.43
N VAL A 486 -8.91 -19.79 -23.09
CA VAL A 486 -10.14 -19.04 -22.84
C VAL A 486 -11.30 -20.00 -22.62
N ARG A 487 -12.18 -19.65 -21.68
CA ARG A 487 -13.43 -20.35 -21.41
C ARG A 487 -14.55 -19.33 -21.16
N SER A 488 -15.80 -19.70 -21.41
CA SER A 488 -16.96 -18.95 -20.89
C SER A 488 -17.48 -19.62 -19.62
N MET A 489 -18.11 -18.86 -18.72
CA MET A 489 -18.94 -19.48 -17.69
C MET A 489 -19.89 -20.49 -18.33
N SER A 490 -19.98 -21.66 -17.71
CA SER A 490 -21.00 -22.64 -18.07
C SER A 490 -22.29 -22.11 -17.45
N THR A 491 -23.32 -21.82 -18.25
CA THR A 491 -24.66 -21.57 -17.69
C THR A 491 -25.06 -22.75 -16.81
N PRO A 492 -25.64 -22.51 -15.62
CA PRO A 492 -26.07 -23.58 -14.72
C PRO A 492 -27.04 -24.55 -15.39
#